data_AF-A0A522EAU6-F1
#
_entry.id   AF-A0A522EAU6-F1
#
_cell.length_a   1.000
_cell.length_b   1.000
_cell.length_c   1.000
_cell.angle_alpha   90.00
_cell.angle_beta   90.00
_cell.angle_gamma   90.00
#
_symmetry.space_group_name_H-M   'P 1'
#
loop_
_entity.id
_entity.type
_entity.pdbx_description
1 polymer ?
#
loop_
_entity_poly.entity_id
_entity_poly.type
_entity_poly.pdbx_seq_one_letter_code
_entity_poly.pdbx_strand_id
1 'polypeptide(L)' 'MEQQQNTSSRKKFVLWGLGIISSVTALKLLFNGKKKKTTVKMLTEDGKLVEVDPDLIKKSGKKISNKEILTWVKNKPTL' A
#
# COMPACT_ATOMS: atom_id res chain seq x y z
N MET A 1 14.77 -43.41 42.29
CA MET A 1 15.65 -42.82 41.26
C MET A 1 14.82 -41.83 40.46
N GLU A 2 14.80 -40.56 40.87
CA GLU A 2 14.02 -39.54 40.16
C GLU A 2 14.99 -38.67 39.35
N GLN A 3 14.88 -38.79 38.03
CA GLN A 3 15.75 -38.08 37.09
C GLN A 3 15.29 -36.63 36.95
N GLN A 4 16.16 -35.74 37.38
CA GLN A 4 16.04 -34.29 37.32
C GLN A 4 16.01 -33.83 35.85
N GLN A 5 14.81 -33.57 35.31
CA GLN A 5 14.65 -33.15 33.93
C GLN A 5 15.05 -31.68 33.74
N ASN A 6 16.22 -31.49 33.15
CA ASN A 6 16.81 -30.21 32.76
C ASN A 6 16.03 -29.59 31.58
N THR A 7 14.84 -29.01 31.84
CA THR A 7 13.91 -28.48 30.81
C THR A 7 13.70 -26.97 30.89
N SER A 8 14.55 -26.26 31.65
CA SER A 8 14.34 -24.83 31.96
C SER A 8 14.69 -23.88 30.81
N SER A 9 15.55 -24.29 29.87
CA SER A 9 16.08 -23.43 28.81
C SER A 9 15.10 -23.22 27.64
N ARG A 10 14.53 -24.29 27.08
CA ARG A 10 13.69 -24.22 25.85
C ARG A 10 12.41 -23.40 26.04
N LYS A 11 11.77 -23.50 27.21
CA LYS A 11 10.54 -22.76 27.53
C LYS A 11 10.79 -21.24 27.61
N LYS A 12 11.96 -20.82 28.09
CA LYS A 12 12.36 -19.40 28.17
C LYS A 12 12.61 -18.81 26.77
N PHE A 13 13.25 -19.57 25.88
CA PHE A 13 13.42 -19.17 24.48
C PHE A 13 12.09 -19.04 23.73
N VAL A 14 11.16 -19.98 23.95
CA VAL A 14 9.82 -19.89 23.36
C VAL A 14 9.05 -18.69 23.91
N LEU A 15 9.12 -18.44 25.23
CA LEU A 15 8.45 -17.30 25.86
C LEU A 15 9.01 -15.95 25.38
N TRP A 16 10.33 -15.82 25.30
CA TRP A 16 11.00 -14.62 24.76
C TRP A 16 10.75 -14.45 23.26
N GLY A 17 10.78 -15.54 22.48
CA GLY A 17 10.49 -15.52 21.05
C GLY A 17 9.06 -15.04 20.75
N LEU A 18 8.07 -15.56 21.47
CA LEU A 18 6.67 -15.14 21.35
C LEU A 18 6.47 -13.65 21.70
N GLY A 19 7.12 -13.16 22.75
CA GLY A 19 7.04 -11.75 23.15
C GLY A 19 7.60 -10.78 22.10
N ILE A 20 8.69 -11.15 21.43
CA ILE A 20 9.28 -10.33 20.36
C ILE A 20 8.38 -10.35 19.12
N ILE A 21 7.89 -11.52 18.72
CA ILE A 21 7.05 -11.67 17.52
C ILE A 21 5.72 -10.91 17.66
N SER A 22 5.08 -10.97 18.83
CA SER A 22 3.84 -10.22 19.07
C SER A 22 4.07 -8.71 19.07
N SER A 23 5.16 -8.24 19.68
CA SER A 23 5.50 -6.82 19.75
C SER A 23 5.82 -6.24 18.38
N VAL A 24 6.59 -6.94 17.54
CA VAL A 24 6.92 -6.51 16.17
C VAL A 24 5.66 -6.45 15.30
N THR A 25 4.74 -7.40 15.46
CA THR A 25 3.49 -7.44 14.70
C THR A 25 2.56 -6.29 15.08
N ALA A 26 2.40 -6.01 16.38
CA ALA A 26 1.62 -4.88 16.87
C ALA A 26 2.22 -3.53 16.44
N LEU A 27 3.55 -3.40 16.49
CA LEU A 27 4.25 -2.21 16.03
C LEU A 27 4.04 -1.99 14.52
N LYS A 28 4.16 -3.04 13.70
CA LYS A 28 3.92 -2.95 12.26
C LYS A 28 2.48 -2.55 11.93
N LEU A 29 1.50 -3.00 12.70
CA LEU A 29 0.09 -2.61 12.52
C LEU A 29 -0.16 -1.13 12.89
N LEU A 30 0.45 -0.65 13.97
CA LEU A 30 0.34 0.75 14.42
C LEU A 30 1.10 1.73 13.50
N PHE A 31 2.25 1.32 12.98
CA PHE A 31 3.09 2.12 12.09
C PHE A 31 2.80 1.90 10.60
N ASN A 32 1.69 1.25 10.24
CA ASN A 32 1.19 1.19 8.87
C ASN A 32 0.58 2.55 8.46
N GLY A 33 1.38 3.61 8.60
CA GLY A 33 1.05 4.96 8.22
C GLY A 33 0.78 5.04 6.72
N LYS A 34 -0.24 5.81 6.36
CA LYS A 34 -0.64 6.07 4.97
C LYS A 34 0.61 6.32 4.14
N LYS A 35 0.86 5.45 3.15
CA LYS A 35 1.97 5.62 2.21
C LYS A 35 1.89 7.05 1.68
N LYS A 36 2.96 7.83 1.87
CA LYS A 36 3.06 9.17 1.29
C LYS A 36 2.88 8.98 -0.21
N LYS A 37 1.78 9.50 -0.76
CA LYS A 37 1.52 9.43 -2.20
C LYS A 37 2.61 10.25 -2.88
N THR A 38 3.42 9.60 -3.72
CA THR A 38 4.45 10.28 -4.48
C THR A 38 3.76 11.05 -5.60
N THR A 39 3.70 12.37 -5.50
CA THR A 39 3.11 13.22 -6.52
C THR A 39 4.20 13.73 -7.46
N VAL A 40 3.92 13.75 -8.77
CA VAL A 40 4.83 14.31 -9.79
C VAL A 40 4.25 15.61 -10.36
N LYS A 41 5.10 16.59 -10.59
CA LYS A 41 4.70 17.84 -11.25
C LYS A 41 4.80 17.67 -12.76
N MET A 42 3.71 17.94 -13.47
CA MET A 42 3.63 17.84 -14.93
C MET A 42 3.04 19.12 -15.51
N LEU A 43 3.41 19.44 -16.74
CA LEU A 43 2.86 20.57 -17.48
C LEU A 43 1.68 20.09 -18.32
N THR A 44 0.55 20.78 -18.24
CA THR A 44 -0.58 20.55 -19.13
C THR A 44 -0.35 21.21 -20.50
N GLU A 45 -1.17 20.85 -21.48
CA GLU A 45 -1.10 21.41 -22.85
C GLU A 45 -1.28 22.94 -22.86
N ASP A 46 -2.09 23.48 -21.94
CA ASP A 46 -2.29 24.91 -21.70
C ASP A 46 -1.15 25.58 -20.91
N GLY A 47 -0.06 24.86 -20.60
CA GLY A 47 1.13 25.42 -19.93
C GLY A 47 1.00 25.56 -18.42
N LYS A 48 0.00 24.92 -17.80
CA LYS A 48 -0.23 24.97 -16.35
C LYS A 48 0.50 23.84 -15.65
N LEU A 49 1.15 24.16 -14.53
CA LEU A 49 1.83 23.16 -13.71
C LEU A 49 0.82 22.47 -12.79
N VAL A 50 0.69 21.15 -12.90
CA VAL A 50 -0.25 20.34 -12.13
C VAL A 50 0.46 19.21 -11.40
N GLU A 51 -0.08 18.85 -10.25
CA GLU A 51 0.39 17.77 -9.40
C GLU A 51 -0.42 16.51 -9.66
N VAL A 52 0.24 15.44 -10.13
CA VAL A 52 -0.40 14.23 -10.62
C VAL A 52 0.07 13.00 -9.85
N ASP A 53 -0.85 12.08 -9.60
CA ASP A 53 -0.54 10.76 -9.05
C ASP A 53 -0.03 9.85 -10.19
N PRO A 54 1.26 9.49 -10.22
CA PRO A 54 1.86 8.71 -11.29
C PRO A 54 1.26 7.30 -11.40
N ASP A 55 0.66 6.77 -10.33
CA ASP A 55 0.03 5.45 -10.34
C ASP A 55 -1.28 5.43 -11.15
N LEU A 56 -1.89 6.58 -11.39
CA LEU A 56 -3.05 6.71 -12.28
C LEU A 56 -2.65 6.70 -13.76
N ILE A 57 -1.42 7.14 -14.07
CA ILE A 57 -0.89 7.23 -15.43
C ILE A 57 -0.22 5.90 -15.83
N LYS A 58 0.53 5.29 -14.91
CA LYS A 58 1.31 4.06 -15.18
C LYS A 58 0.46 2.81 -15.29
N LYS A 59 -0.80 2.83 -14.84
CA LYS A 59 -1.70 1.67 -15.00
C LYS A 59 -2.00 1.46 -16.48
N SER A 60 -1.90 0.21 -16.93
CA SER A 60 -2.36 -0.18 -18.26
C SER A 60 -3.85 0.16 -18.39
N GLY A 61 -4.15 1.18 -19.19
CA GLY A 61 -5.52 1.65 -19.39
C GLY A 61 -6.37 0.59 -20.10
N LYS A 62 -7.69 0.62 -19.88
CA LYS A 62 -8.63 -0.15 -20.69
C LYS A 62 -8.66 0.46 -22.09
N LYS A 63 -8.41 -0.34 -23.13
CA LYS A 63 -8.64 0.09 -24.51
C LYS A 63 -10.14 0.34 -24.70
N ILE A 64 -10.49 1.60 -24.90
CA ILE A 64 -11.88 2.03 -25.15
C ILE A 64 -12.21 1.93 -26.65
N SER A 65 -13.44 1.56 -26.94
CA SER A 65 -13.97 1.48 -28.30
C SER A 65 -14.46 2.84 -28.81
N ASN A 66 -14.57 3.01 -30.13
CA ASN A 66 -15.09 4.25 -30.73
C ASN A 66 -16.49 4.63 -30.22
N LYS A 67 -17.33 3.63 -29.91
CA LYS A 67 -18.69 3.88 -29.35
C LYS A 67 -18.62 4.47 -27.95
N GLU A 68 -17.71 3.97 -27.10
CA GLU A 68 -17.49 4.51 -25.74
C GLU A 68 -16.96 5.94 -25.81
N ILE A 69 -16.02 6.23 -26.73
CA ILE A 69 -15.50 7.59 -26.96
C ILE A 69 -16.62 8.54 -27.37
N LEU A 70 -17.42 8.17 -28.37
CA LEU A 70 -18.52 9.00 -28.86
C LEU A 70 -19.55 9.29 -27.75
N THR A 71 -19.84 8.30 -26.92
CA THR A 71 -20.76 8.44 -25.78
C THR A 71 -20.20 9.40 -24.73
N TRP A 72 -18.90 9.29 -24.42
CA TRP A 72 -18.24 10.17 -23.47
C TRP A 72 -18.22 11.63 -23.93
N VAL A 73 -17.94 11.89 -25.22
CA VAL A 73 -17.95 13.24 -25.78
C VAL A 73 -19.34 13.86 -25.73
N LYS A 74 -20.39 13.08 -26.06
CA LYS A 74 -21.78 13.57 -26.07
C LYS A 74 -22.32 13.84 -24.66
N ASN A 75 -21.90 13.06 -23.67
CA ASN A 75 -22.38 13.15 -22.29
C ASN A 75 -21.40 13.88 -21.38
N LYS A 76 -20.49 14.69 -21.93
CA LYS A 76 -19.57 15.48 -21.12
C LYS A 76 -20.39 16.47 -20.28
N PRO A 77 -20.32 16.43 -18.94
CA PRO A 77 -20.96 17.47 -18.15
C PRO A 77 -20.27 18.79 -18.49
N THR A 78 -21.01 19.74 -19.05
CA THR A 78 -20.60 21.13 -19.14
C THR A 78 -20.43 21.65 -17.72
N LEU A 79 -19.18 21.94 -17.35
CA LEU A 79 -18.85 22.71 -16.15
C LEU A 79 -19.29 24.16 -16.31
#